data_AF-A0A9P9Z057-F1
#
_entry.id   AF-A0A9P9Z057-F1
#
_cell.length_a   1.000
_cell.length_b   1.000
_cell.length_c   1.000
_cell.angle_alpha   90.00
_cell.angle_beta   90.00
_cell.angle_gamma   90.00
#
_symmetry.space_group_name_H-M   'P 1'
#
loop_
_entity.id
_entity.type
_entity.pdbx_description
1 polymer ?
#
loop_
_entity_poly.entity_id
_entity_poly.type
_entity_poly.pdbx_seq_one_letter_code
_entity_poly.pdbx_strand_id
1 'polypeptide(L)'
;MAAEQQEKRSAEEAPDARLPELNFVRDKLQKFQSTMLRDFEQRLSCMVEDVLQDLRQRELRAHEFPNFERSDRKSTWHNRVTSEAPADVSDSPNGHANGNGTNPRPAAAQLQPEKSGQKQRRRQLPEKVFVARESYLTALLQVEHMRTIYHIFYIILVMFLLNVICYDYFVEGRIDLGLGTVRGGLLRLHWVMGVWLLEHVFVLALYFAFRGWALVRHKLKPHSALQSFWSHSCLILYISSQLVFCFVSTSLCLKFNLPFVSGCVLLLESTRLLMKMHAFVRYNAERVLRGKLKKEDAEEEEKEEATGRPFVPPLSCYTYFLFAPTLIYRDSYPRTSHIRWKFALNRLLEVVAIAFLYAFIHERHIHEHFGQYGLEPMGPSQLILKLFGMMLPSAVIFLCGFYLILHSWLNFTAELLRFGDRMFYKDWWTSHTYDGYYRNWNVVVHDWLYEYVYKDMYSHVFRGSKVAASLSVFMISALVHEQVLGFALQMFFPVMFFFFGVVGVALVFIMRSAPKVLGNIFLWFSLILGNASLISLYAMEHYALKNCNLSYRSWTDHLLPAVWRCYN
;
A
#
# COMPACT_ATOMS: atom_id res chain seq x y z
N MET A 1 32.65 86.55 -35.76
CA MET A 1 31.45 85.91 -36.35
C MET A 1 31.93 84.90 -37.38
N ALA A 2 31.40 83.68 -37.35
CA ALA A 2 31.78 82.53 -38.19
C ALA A 2 33.05 81.75 -37.77
N ALA A 3 32.98 81.04 -36.63
CA ALA A 3 33.70 79.77 -36.39
C ALA A 3 33.29 79.10 -35.05
N GLU A 4 32.99 79.87 -34.00
CA GLU A 4 32.70 79.31 -32.66
C GLU A 4 31.27 78.80 -32.44
N GLN A 5 30.38 78.95 -33.41
CA GLN A 5 28.97 78.57 -33.29
C GLN A 5 28.64 77.21 -33.91
N GLN A 6 29.63 76.53 -34.50
CA GLN A 6 29.42 75.25 -35.18
C GLN A 6 29.83 74.03 -34.35
N GLU A 7 30.66 74.21 -33.31
CA GLU A 7 31.08 73.11 -32.42
C GLU A 7 30.10 72.86 -31.25
N LYS A 8 29.17 73.78 -31.00
CA LYS A 8 28.11 73.60 -30.00
C LYS A 8 26.81 72.99 -30.53
N ARG A 9 26.73 72.69 -31.83
CA ARG A 9 25.52 72.13 -32.45
C ARG A 9 25.57 70.61 -32.71
N SER A 10 26.66 69.95 -32.29
CA SER A 10 26.91 68.51 -32.48
C SER A 10 26.90 67.70 -31.18
N ALA A 11 26.42 68.27 -30.06
CA ALA A 11 26.42 67.63 -28.74
C ALA A 11 25.02 67.34 -28.15
N GLU A 12 23.95 67.48 -28.93
CA GLU A 12 22.58 67.10 -28.52
C GLU A 12 21.98 66.08 -29.49
N GLU A 13 22.56 64.88 -29.56
CA GLU A 13 21.89 63.68 -30.07
C GLU A 13 22.70 62.43 -29.69
N ALA A 14 22.74 62.12 -28.39
CA ALA A 14 23.13 60.80 -27.92
C ALA A 14 21.86 60.05 -27.48
N PRO A 15 21.43 58.99 -28.19
CA PRO A 15 20.30 58.18 -27.74
C PRO A 15 20.70 57.46 -26.44
N ASP A 16 19.93 57.71 -25.38
CA ASP A 16 20.12 57.17 -24.05
C ASP A 16 20.12 55.63 -24.07
N ALA A 17 21.31 55.02 -23.95
CA ALA A 17 21.54 53.58 -24.10
C ALA A 17 20.80 52.70 -23.07
N ARG A 18 20.07 53.29 -22.11
CA ARG A 18 19.25 52.59 -21.09
C ARG A 18 17.84 52.24 -21.57
N LEU A 19 17.31 52.94 -22.58
CA LEU A 19 15.97 52.68 -23.13
C LEU A 19 15.84 51.31 -23.84
N PRO A 20 16.83 50.85 -24.63
CA PRO A 20 16.81 49.51 -25.24
C PRO A 20 16.81 48.38 -24.20
N GLU A 21 17.59 48.50 -23.12
CA GLU A 21 17.66 47.49 -22.06
C GLU A 21 16.36 47.40 -21.26
N LEU A 22 15.73 48.53 -20.95
CA LEU A 22 14.41 48.56 -20.28
C LEU A 22 13.31 47.94 -21.15
N ASN A 23 13.34 48.17 -22.46
CA ASN A 23 12.40 47.56 -23.39
C ASN A 23 12.64 46.05 -23.53
N PHE A 24 13.90 45.60 -23.52
CA PHE A 24 14.24 44.18 -23.51
C PHE A 24 13.77 43.46 -22.24
N VAL A 25 13.94 44.07 -21.07
CA VAL A 25 13.46 43.51 -19.79
C VAL A 25 11.93 43.46 -19.75
N ARG A 26 11.24 44.50 -20.25
CA ARG A 26 9.77 44.54 -20.36
C ARG A 26 9.25 43.44 -21.27
N ASP A 27 9.88 43.23 -22.42
CA ASP A 27 9.48 42.21 -23.39
C ASP A 27 9.70 40.79 -22.84
N LYS A 28 10.81 40.55 -22.13
CA LYS A 28 11.06 39.31 -21.38
C LYS A 28 10.02 39.06 -20.29
N LEU A 29 9.64 40.08 -19.51
CA LEU A 29 8.61 39.99 -18.47
C LEU A 29 7.22 39.70 -19.06
N GLN A 30 6.85 40.35 -20.16
CA GLN A 30 5.58 40.09 -20.86
C GLN A 30 5.55 38.68 -21.46
N LYS A 31 6.67 38.22 -22.03
CA LYS A 31 6.80 36.84 -22.53
C LYS A 31 6.73 35.81 -21.40
N PHE A 32 7.35 36.10 -20.26
CA PHE A 32 7.25 35.26 -19.07
C PHE A 32 5.83 35.22 -18.51
N GLN A 33 5.17 36.38 -18.38
CA GLN A 33 3.79 36.50 -17.90
C GLN A 33 2.81 35.77 -18.82
N SER A 34 2.91 35.95 -20.13
CA SER A 34 2.05 35.26 -21.11
C SER A 34 2.29 33.75 -21.12
N THR A 35 3.53 33.30 -20.96
CA THR A 35 3.85 31.87 -20.82
C THR A 35 3.26 31.30 -19.53
N MET A 36 3.40 32.00 -18.40
CA MET A 36 2.82 31.61 -17.12
C MET A 36 1.29 31.57 -17.15
N LEU A 37 0.65 32.57 -17.76
CA LEU A 37 -0.81 32.61 -17.90
C LEU A 37 -1.32 31.47 -18.77
N ARG A 38 -0.64 31.18 -19.89
CA ARG A 38 -0.99 30.07 -20.78
C ARG A 38 -0.82 28.72 -20.07
N ASP A 39 0.27 28.53 -19.33
CA ASP A 39 0.50 27.30 -18.55
C ASP A 39 -0.51 27.14 -17.41
N PHE A 40 -0.90 28.25 -16.77
CA PHE A 40 -1.94 28.26 -15.73
C PHE A 40 -3.32 27.94 -16.31
N GLU A 41 -3.69 28.58 -17.42
CA GLU A 41 -4.96 28.36 -18.12
C GLU A 41 -5.06 26.91 -18.63
N GLN A 42 -3.97 26.36 -19.18
CA GLN A 42 -3.91 24.97 -19.61
C GLN A 42 -4.06 24.00 -18.43
N ARG A 43 -3.38 24.25 -17.30
CA ARG A 43 -3.54 23.44 -16.08
C ARG A 43 -4.95 23.53 -15.51
N LEU A 44 -5.54 24.71 -15.49
CA LEU A 44 -6.90 24.92 -15.00
C LEU A 44 -7.91 24.23 -15.92
N SER A 45 -7.74 24.34 -17.23
CA SER A 45 -8.56 23.64 -18.23
C SER A 45 -8.49 22.13 -18.03
N CYS A 46 -7.29 21.56 -17.89
CA CYS A 46 -7.12 20.14 -17.60
C CYS A 46 -7.79 19.74 -16.27
N MET A 47 -7.65 20.55 -15.20
CA MET A 47 -8.30 20.27 -13.93
C MET A 47 -9.84 20.32 -14.04
N VAL A 48 -10.39 21.26 -14.81
CA VAL A 48 -11.84 21.39 -15.01
C VAL A 48 -12.37 20.22 -15.84
N GLU A 49 -11.68 19.86 -16.93
CA GLU A 49 -11.99 18.65 -17.70
C GLU A 49 -11.92 17.39 -16.84
N ASP A 50 -10.92 17.30 -15.98
CA ASP A 50 -10.77 16.18 -15.05
C ASP A 50 -11.96 16.08 -14.10
N VAL A 51 -12.40 17.19 -13.50
CA VAL A 51 -13.56 17.22 -12.60
C VAL A 51 -14.84 16.88 -13.37
N LEU A 52 -15.03 17.44 -14.57
CA LEU A 52 -16.20 17.15 -15.41
C LEU A 52 -16.25 15.69 -15.83
N GLN A 53 -15.11 15.09 -16.19
CA GLN A 53 -15.03 13.69 -16.55
C GLN A 53 -15.31 12.78 -15.35
N ASP A 54 -14.83 13.14 -14.16
CA ASP A 54 -15.16 12.44 -12.92
C ASP A 54 -16.65 12.52 -12.59
N LEU A 55 -17.28 13.70 -12.75
CA LEU A 55 -18.71 13.88 -12.56
C LEU A 55 -19.52 13.06 -13.57
N ARG A 56 -19.14 13.09 -14.86
CA ARG A 56 -19.79 12.26 -15.90
C ARG A 56 -19.64 10.77 -15.60
N GLN A 57 -18.47 10.32 -15.13
CA GLN A 57 -18.27 8.94 -14.69
C GLN A 57 -19.08 8.59 -13.43
N ARG A 58 -19.34 9.55 -12.55
CA ARG A 58 -20.23 9.35 -11.39
C ARG A 58 -21.69 9.26 -11.84
N GLU A 59 -22.13 10.09 -12.77
CA GLU A 59 -23.48 10.03 -13.34
C GLU A 59 -23.72 8.74 -14.12
N LEU A 60 -22.76 8.32 -14.97
CA LEU A 60 -22.83 7.03 -15.65
C LEU A 60 -22.84 5.88 -14.65
N ARG A 61 -22.05 5.97 -13.57
CA ARG A 61 -22.11 5.00 -12.47
C ARG A 61 -23.44 5.04 -11.72
N ALA A 62 -24.06 6.19 -11.52
CA ALA A 62 -25.37 6.27 -10.87
C ALA A 62 -26.47 5.67 -11.76
N HIS A 63 -26.37 5.89 -13.08
CA HIS A 63 -27.32 5.37 -14.07
C HIS A 63 -27.18 3.86 -14.34
N GLU A 64 -25.95 3.36 -14.49
CA GLU A 64 -25.68 1.93 -14.72
C GLU A 64 -25.80 1.11 -13.42
N PHE A 65 -25.66 1.75 -12.25
CA PHE A 65 -25.60 1.07 -10.95
C PHE A 65 -26.62 1.61 -9.93
N PRO A 66 -27.94 1.57 -10.20
CA PRO A 66 -28.98 2.12 -9.31
C PRO A 66 -29.05 1.44 -7.93
N ASN A 67 -28.55 0.21 -7.79
CA ASN A 67 -28.47 -0.51 -6.52
C ASN A 67 -27.16 -0.26 -5.74
N PHE A 68 -26.17 0.40 -6.36
CA PHE A 68 -24.83 0.63 -5.80
C PHE A 68 -24.76 1.92 -4.95
N GLU A 69 -25.69 2.86 -5.17
CA GLU A 69 -25.92 4.04 -4.32
C GLU A 69 -27.11 3.90 -3.36
N ARG A 70 -27.99 2.91 -3.56
CA ARG A 70 -29.16 2.70 -2.67
C ARG A 70 -28.79 2.28 -1.25
N SER A 71 -27.57 1.79 -1.02
CA SER A 71 -27.02 1.66 0.33
C SER A 71 -26.50 3.03 0.79
N ASP A 72 -27.32 3.77 1.54
CA ASP A 72 -27.03 5.02 2.26
C ASP A 72 -26.44 6.21 1.47
N ARG A 73 -27.18 7.33 1.47
CA ARG A 73 -26.84 8.65 0.88
C ARG A 73 -25.55 9.31 1.41
N LYS A 74 -24.78 8.65 2.28
CA LYS A 74 -23.44 9.08 2.71
C LYS A 74 -22.42 8.27 1.91
N SER A 75 -21.76 8.89 0.94
CA SER A 75 -20.70 8.31 0.08
C SER A 75 -20.03 7.06 0.68
N THR A 76 -20.49 5.89 0.25
CA THR A 76 -20.18 4.57 0.84
C THR A 76 -18.75 4.09 0.57
N TRP A 77 -18.03 4.78 -0.32
CA TRP A 77 -16.70 4.38 -0.79
C TRP A 77 -15.55 5.25 -0.26
N HIS A 78 -15.83 6.15 0.69
CA HIS A 78 -14.80 6.78 1.51
C HIS A 78 -14.67 6.02 2.84
N ASN A 79 -13.43 5.69 3.21
CA ASN A 79 -13.10 5.01 4.47
C ASN A 79 -12.53 5.98 5.52
N ARG A 80 -12.54 7.29 5.24
CA ARG A 80 -11.96 8.32 6.11
C ARG A 80 -12.88 9.52 6.25
N VAL A 81 -12.97 10.07 7.46
CA VAL A 81 -13.75 11.28 7.77
C VAL A 81 -12.86 12.27 8.53
N THR A 82 -12.96 13.55 8.19
CA THR A 82 -12.34 14.66 8.92
C THR A 82 -13.27 15.05 10.07
N SER A 83 -12.80 15.06 11.32
CA SER A 83 -13.62 15.44 12.47
C SER A 83 -14.01 16.93 12.35
N GLU A 84 -15.30 17.20 12.11
CA GLU A 84 -16.03 18.48 12.15
C GLU A 84 -15.35 19.75 11.60
N ALA A 85 -15.60 20.04 10.32
CA ALA A 85 -16.11 21.33 9.80
C ALA A 85 -16.71 21.07 8.39
N PRO A 86 -17.81 21.73 7.99
CA PRO A 86 -18.50 21.41 6.75
C PRO A 86 -17.76 21.96 5.52
N ALA A 87 -17.84 21.19 4.43
CA ALA A 87 -17.59 21.55 3.02
C ALA A 87 -16.25 22.24 2.69
N ASP A 88 -15.27 21.44 2.24
CA ASP A 88 -14.65 21.59 0.92
C ASP A 88 -13.57 20.50 0.75
N VAL A 89 -13.96 19.41 0.10
CA VAL A 89 -13.07 18.28 -0.22
C VAL A 89 -12.33 18.63 -1.51
N SER A 90 -11.12 19.16 -1.36
CA SER A 90 -10.05 18.96 -2.34
C SER A 90 -8.86 18.30 -1.64
N ASP A 91 -8.82 16.97 -1.71
CA ASP A 91 -7.62 16.19 -1.39
C ASP A 91 -6.65 16.28 -2.57
N SER A 92 -6.00 17.44 -2.69
CA SER A 92 -4.87 17.64 -3.57
C SER A 92 -3.68 18.20 -2.76
N PRO A 93 -2.42 17.76 -2.99
CA PRO A 93 -1.30 18.11 -2.12
C PRO A 93 -0.78 19.54 -2.31
N ASN A 94 -1.38 20.36 -3.15
CA ASN A 94 -0.84 21.67 -3.50
C ASN A 94 -1.17 22.69 -2.42
N GLY A 95 -0.13 23.10 -1.67
CA GLY A 95 -0.17 24.34 -0.94
C GLY A 95 -0.08 25.50 -1.92
N HIS A 96 -1.17 26.27 -2.03
CA HIS A 96 -1.10 27.67 -2.41
C HIS A 96 -2.11 28.44 -1.57
N ALA A 97 -1.61 29.48 -0.89
CA ALA A 97 -2.42 30.49 -0.26
C ALA A 97 -3.04 31.34 -1.36
N ASN A 98 -4.36 31.54 -1.33
CA ASN A 98 -5.01 32.60 -2.09
C ASN A 98 -5.88 33.43 -1.16
N GLY A 99 -5.55 34.72 -1.11
CA GLY A 99 -6.33 35.76 -0.47
C GLY A 99 -7.30 36.43 -1.43
N ASN A 100 -8.29 37.08 -0.81
CA ASN A 100 -9.17 38.15 -1.28
C ASN A 100 -10.22 37.86 -2.36
N GLY A 101 -11.49 37.90 -1.90
CA GLY A 101 -12.32 39.07 -2.19
C GLY A 101 -13.68 38.78 -2.84
N THR A 102 -14.77 38.89 -2.09
CA THR A 102 -15.87 39.86 -2.30
C THR A 102 -17.07 39.58 -1.36
N ASN A 103 -17.50 40.61 -0.65
CA ASN A 103 -18.77 40.73 0.11
C ASN A 103 -19.70 41.67 -0.69
N PRO A 104 -21.04 41.57 -0.59
CA PRO A 104 -21.84 42.24 0.48
C PRO A 104 -22.98 41.34 1.02
N ARG A 105 -23.69 41.52 2.15
CA ARG A 105 -24.05 42.61 3.09
C ARG A 105 -24.69 41.97 4.37
N PRO A 106 -25.11 42.72 5.43
CA PRO A 106 -24.93 42.31 6.83
C PRO A 106 -26.22 41.86 7.54
N ALA A 107 -26.06 40.98 8.53
CA ALA A 107 -27.04 40.79 9.60
C ALA A 107 -26.31 40.75 10.94
N ALA A 108 -26.86 41.51 11.89
CA ALA A 108 -26.25 41.89 13.16
C ALA A 108 -26.11 40.72 14.15
N ALA A 109 -24.95 40.63 14.82
CA ALA A 109 -24.80 39.95 16.11
C ALA A 109 -23.53 40.41 16.86
N GLN A 110 -23.75 41.22 17.89
CA GLN A 110 -23.07 41.29 19.20
C GLN A 110 -21.55 41.10 19.30
N LEU A 111 -20.87 42.18 19.72
CA LEU A 111 -19.49 42.21 20.20
C LEU A 111 -19.30 41.41 21.50
N GLN A 112 -18.27 40.55 21.54
CA GLN A 112 -17.50 40.20 22.74
C GLN A 112 -16.00 40.10 22.38
N PRO A 113 -15.09 40.44 23.31
CA PRO A 113 -13.74 40.87 22.98
C PRO A 113 -12.78 39.72 22.65
N GLU A 114 -11.93 39.97 21.64
CA GLU A 114 -10.83 39.11 21.23
C GLU A 114 -9.82 38.87 22.37
N LYS A 115 -9.53 37.59 22.65
CA LYS A 115 -8.25 37.19 23.25
C LYS A 115 -7.40 36.53 22.19
N SER A 116 -6.37 37.25 21.79
CA SER A 116 -5.32 36.85 20.87
C SER A 116 -4.49 35.70 21.43
N GLY A 117 -4.33 34.65 20.62
CA GLY A 117 -3.58 33.44 20.97
C GLY A 117 -3.68 32.38 19.88
N GLN A 118 -3.39 32.75 18.63
CA GLN A 118 -3.33 31.78 17.52
C GLN A 118 -2.13 30.82 17.72
N LYS A 119 -2.31 29.75 18.49
CA LYS A 119 -1.55 28.52 18.26
C LYS A 119 -2.02 27.96 16.92
N GLN A 120 -1.12 27.96 15.95
CA GLN A 120 -1.28 27.36 14.62
C GLN A 120 -1.91 25.97 14.75
N ARG A 121 -3.22 25.86 14.52
CA ARG A 121 -4.01 24.64 14.71
C ARG A 121 -3.60 23.67 13.61
N ARG A 122 -2.68 22.74 13.90
CA ARG A 122 -2.20 21.72 12.96
C ARG A 122 -3.41 21.02 12.30
N ARG A 123 -3.44 20.97 10.97
CA ARG A 123 -4.50 20.33 10.17
C ARG A 123 -4.68 18.89 10.67
N GLN A 124 -5.87 18.56 11.16
CA GLN A 124 -6.16 17.21 11.65
C GLN A 124 -6.24 16.25 10.47
N LEU A 125 -5.48 15.14 10.56
CA LEU A 125 -5.42 14.13 9.51
C LEU A 125 -6.65 13.20 9.60
N PRO A 126 -7.28 12.83 8.48
CA PRO A 126 -8.47 11.97 8.49
C PRO A 126 -8.27 10.63 9.20
N GLU A 127 -9.28 10.20 9.96
CA GLU A 127 -9.30 8.90 10.66
C GLU A 127 -10.11 7.86 9.89
N LYS A 128 -9.75 6.58 10.03
CA LYS A 128 -10.49 5.47 9.44
C LYS A 128 -11.80 5.21 10.19
N VAL A 129 -12.90 5.10 9.42
CA VAL A 129 -14.23 4.70 9.90
C VAL A 129 -14.61 3.35 9.26
N PHE A 130 -15.05 2.41 10.10
CA PHE A 130 -15.52 1.10 9.66
C PHE A 130 -17.02 1.16 9.39
N VAL A 131 -17.43 0.71 8.21
CA VAL A 131 -18.83 0.69 7.77
C VAL A 131 -19.13 -0.70 7.22
N ALA A 132 -20.32 -1.24 7.50
CA ALA A 132 -20.76 -2.50 6.94
C ALA A 132 -20.99 -2.35 5.42
N ARG A 133 -20.20 -3.06 4.60
CA ARG A 133 -20.27 -3.02 3.13
C ARG A 133 -19.67 -4.26 2.50
N GLU A 134 -20.15 -4.61 1.31
CA GLU A 134 -19.59 -5.69 0.50
C GLU A 134 -18.30 -5.26 -0.20
N SER A 135 -17.46 -6.23 -0.60
CA SER A 135 -16.27 -5.93 -1.38
C SER A 135 -16.63 -5.35 -2.75
N TYR A 136 -15.80 -4.43 -3.23
CA TYR A 136 -16.04 -3.69 -4.47
C TYR A 136 -16.29 -4.63 -5.67
N LEU A 137 -15.47 -5.68 -5.84
CA LEU A 137 -15.66 -6.64 -6.94
C LEU A 137 -16.93 -7.48 -6.78
N THR A 138 -17.32 -7.84 -5.54
CA THR A 138 -18.57 -8.58 -5.29
C THR A 138 -19.78 -7.75 -5.71
N ALA A 139 -19.76 -6.46 -5.39
CA ALA A 139 -20.80 -5.52 -5.83
C ALA A 139 -20.74 -5.31 -7.35
N LEU A 140 -19.55 -5.20 -7.94
CA LEU A 140 -19.35 -5.01 -9.38
C LEU A 140 -19.81 -6.22 -10.22
N LEU A 141 -19.63 -7.45 -9.73
CA LEU A 141 -20.08 -8.68 -10.39
C LEU A 141 -21.61 -8.82 -10.48
N GLN A 142 -22.36 -7.95 -9.79
CA GLN A 142 -23.80 -7.86 -9.99
C GLN A 142 -24.15 -7.31 -11.37
N VAL A 143 -23.27 -6.51 -11.98
CA VAL A 143 -23.43 -6.01 -13.35
C VAL A 143 -23.23 -7.14 -14.37
N GLU A 144 -24.14 -7.25 -15.32
CA GLU A 144 -24.16 -8.34 -16.31
C GLU A 144 -22.86 -8.41 -17.13
N HIS A 145 -22.36 -7.27 -17.61
CA HIS A 145 -21.12 -7.21 -18.40
C HIS A 145 -19.91 -7.74 -17.61
N MET A 146 -19.77 -7.34 -16.35
CA MET A 146 -18.66 -7.76 -15.48
C MET A 146 -18.78 -9.22 -15.09
N ARG A 147 -20.00 -9.71 -14.90
CA ARG A 147 -20.28 -11.13 -14.66
C ARG A 147 -19.85 -11.99 -15.86
N THR A 148 -20.10 -11.53 -17.08
CA THR A 148 -19.65 -12.22 -18.30
C THR A 148 -18.12 -12.29 -18.36
N ILE A 149 -17.41 -11.19 -18.07
CA ILE A 149 -15.93 -11.20 -18.00
C ILE A 149 -15.45 -12.24 -16.98
N TYR A 150 -16.07 -12.28 -15.81
CA TYR A 150 -15.74 -13.29 -14.79
C TYR A 150 -15.99 -14.72 -15.27
N HIS A 151 -17.10 -14.99 -15.97
CA HIS A 151 -17.36 -16.31 -16.58
C HIS A 151 -16.32 -16.65 -17.65
N ILE A 152 -15.86 -15.69 -18.46
CA ILE A 152 -14.78 -15.91 -19.44
C ILE A 152 -13.50 -16.37 -18.73
N PHE A 153 -13.08 -15.68 -17.67
CA PHE A 153 -11.92 -16.10 -16.87
C PHE A 153 -12.09 -17.48 -16.26
N TYR A 154 -13.30 -17.80 -15.76
CA TYR A 154 -13.60 -19.13 -15.24
C TYR A 154 -13.47 -20.21 -16.31
N ILE A 155 -14.02 -19.99 -17.51
CA ILE A 155 -13.89 -20.94 -18.63
C ILE A 155 -12.44 -21.05 -19.10
N ILE A 156 -11.68 -19.95 -19.17
CA ILE A 156 -10.24 -19.99 -19.48
C ILE A 156 -9.49 -20.86 -18.47
N LEU A 157 -9.80 -20.73 -17.18
CA LEU A 157 -9.19 -21.56 -16.13
C LEU A 157 -9.53 -23.04 -16.31
N VAL A 158 -10.79 -23.37 -16.61
CA VAL A 158 -11.22 -24.74 -16.90
C VAL A 158 -10.53 -25.29 -18.16
N MET A 159 -10.39 -24.47 -19.21
CA MET A 159 -9.67 -24.84 -20.43
C MET A 159 -8.19 -25.10 -20.16
N PHE A 160 -7.54 -24.30 -19.31
CA PHE A 160 -6.17 -24.57 -18.89
C PHE A 160 -6.05 -25.89 -18.13
N LEU A 161 -6.95 -26.15 -17.18
CA LEU A 161 -6.97 -27.42 -16.45
C LEU A 161 -7.16 -28.62 -17.39
N LEU A 162 -8.04 -28.50 -18.38
CA LEU A 162 -8.22 -29.55 -19.39
C LEU A 162 -6.97 -29.72 -20.26
N ASN A 163 -6.30 -28.61 -20.64
CA ASN A 163 -5.05 -28.67 -21.39
C ASN A 163 -3.96 -29.43 -20.61
N VAL A 164 -3.86 -29.20 -19.29
CA VAL A 164 -2.96 -29.96 -18.40
C VAL A 164 -3.32 -31.43 -18.40
N ILE A 165 -4.58 -31.77 -18.12
CA ILE A 165 -5.02 -33.17 -18.08
C ILE A 165 -4.68 -33.89 -19.39
N CYS A 166 -4.93 -33.23 -20.52
CA CYS A 166 -4.61 -33.77 -21.83
C CYS A 166 -3.09 -33.94 -22.00
N TYR A 167 -2.28 -32.93 -21.70
CA TYR A 167 -0.83 -33.02 -21.85
C TYR A 167 -0.24 -34.13 -20.97
N ASP A 168 -0.58 -34.13 -19.69
CA ASP A 168 -0.13 -35.12 -18.71
C ASP A 168 -0.49 -36.55 -19.16
N TYR A 169 -1.71 -36.74 -19.67
CA TYR A 169 -2.16 -38.03 -20.18
C TYR A 169 -1.47 -38.44 -21.49
N PHE A 170 -1.38 -37.53 -22.47
CA PHE A 170 -0.88 -37.86 -23.83
C PHE A 170 0.64 -37.83 -23.96
N VAL A 171 1.34 -36.98 -23.21
CA VAL A 171 2.80 -36.78 -23.32
C VAL A 171 3.53 -37.53 -22.21
N GLU A 172 3.13 -37.34 -20.97
CA GLU A 172 3.84 -37.90 -19.80
C GLU A 172 3.34 -39.31 -19.43
N GLY A 173 2.14 -39.69 -19.89
CA GLY A 173 1.52 -40.98 -19.59
C GLY A 173 1.05 -41.11 -18.14
N ARG A 174 0.99 -40.01 -17.38
CA ARG A 174 0.58 -39.95 -15.97
C ARG A 174 -0.12 -38.62 -15.69
N ILE A 175 -1.25 -38.67 -14.99
CA ILE A 175 -2.02 -37.47 -14.61
C ILE A 175 -1.49 -36.95 -13.26
N ASP A 176 -0.61 -35.93 -13.25
CA ASP A 176 -0.06 -35.33 -12.02
C ASP A 176 -0.78 -34.00 -11.66
N LEU A 177 -1.48 -33.33 -12.58
CA LEU A 177 -2.27 -32.09 -12.29
C LEU A 177 -1.47 -31.00 -11.55
N GLY A 178 -0.15 -30.99 -11.65
CA GLY A 178 0.74 -30.11 -10.87
C GLY A 178 0.73 -30.38 -9.35
N LEU A 179 0.20 -31.52 -8.90
CA LEU A 179 0.20 -31.93 -7.49
C LEU A 179 1.63 -32.09 -6.95
N GLY A 180 2.56 -32.54 -7.79
CA GLY A 180 3.99 -32.53 -7.50
C GLY A 180 4.51 -31.16 -7.04
N THR A 181 4.26 -30.10 -7.82
CA THR A 181 4.69 -28.74 -7.47
C THR A 181 3.96 -28.19 -6.24
N VAL A 182 2.66 -28.43 -6.10
CA VAL A 182 1.91 -28.02 -4.90
C VAL A 182 2.46 -28.70 -3.65
N ARG A 183 2.70 -30.02 -3.71
CA ARG A 183 3.28 -30.80 -2.62
C ARG A 183 4.71 -30.37 -2.29
N GLY A 184 5.51 -30.07 -3.32
CA GLY A 184 6.88 -29.55 -3.17
C GLY A 184 6.90 -28.18 -2.48
N GLY A 185 5.98 -27.28 -2.86
CA GLY A 185 5.84 -25.96 -2.24
C GLY A 185 5.40 -26.02 -0.77
N LEU A 186 4.52 -26.97 -0.43
CA LEU A 186 4.00 -27.18 0.93
C LEU A 186 4.86 -28.14 1.77
N LEU A 187 6.05 -28.51 1.31
CA LEU A 187 6.96 -29.34 2.09
C LEU A 187 7.36 -28.61 3.38
N ARG A 188 7.46 -29.36 4.49
CA ARG A 188 7.82 -28.82 5.83
C ARG A 188 6.79 -27.86 6.43
N LEU A 189 5.55 -27.86 5.94
CA LEU A 189 4.47 -27.04 6.51
C LEU A 189 4.20 -27.31 8.00
N HIS A 190 4.48 -28.52 8.51
CA HIS A 190 4.36 -28.82 9.95
C HIS A 190 5.29 -27.97 10.82
N TRP A 191 6.50 -27.66 10.36
CA TRP A 191 7.40 -26.73 11.04
C TRP A 191 6.82 -25.31 11.04
N VAL A 192 6.27 -24.88 9.90
CA VAL A 192 5.59 -23.58 9.78
C VAL A 192 4.42 -23.48 10.75
N MET A 193 3.58 -24.53 10.86
CA MET A 193 2.49 -24.58 11.83
C MET A 193 2.99 -24.49 13.28
N GLY A 194 4.09 -25.18 13.60
CA GLY A 194 4.71 -25.10 14.93
C GLY A 194 5.18 -23.68 15.26
N VAL A 195 5.87 -23.02 14.33
CA VAL A 195 6.31 -21.62 14.50
C VAL A 195 5.12 -20.68 14.59
N TRP A 196 4.12 -20.85 13.74
CA TRP A 196 2.88 -20.08 13.74
C TRP A 196 2.15 -20.12 15.08
N LEU A 197 2.06 -21.31 15.71
CA LEU A 197 1.50 -21.46 17.04
C LEU A 197 2.32 -20.69 18.09
N LEU A 198 3.65 -20.78 18.03
CA LEU A 198 4.54 -20.06 18.95
C LEU A 198 4.41 -18.54 18.79
N GLU A 199 4.31 -18.04 17.56
CA GLU A 199 4.07 -16.63 17.28
C GLU A 199 2.72 -16.16 17.86
N HIS A 200 1.66 -16.96 17.73
CA HIS A 200 0.37 -16.65 18.32
C HIS A 200 0.42 -16.62 19.86
N VAL A 201 1.13 -17.57 20.48
CA VAL A 201 1.35 -17.57 21.93
C VAL A 201 2.10 -16.31 22.35
N PHE A 202 3.14 -15.89 21.62
CA PHE A 202 3.89 -14.68 21.89
C PHE A 202 3.01 -13.42 21.80
N VAL A 203 2.22 -13.29 20.74
CA VAL A 203 1.32 -12.15 20.53
C VAL A 203 0.22 -12.11 21.60
N LEU A 204 -0.29 -13.26 22.05
CA LEU A 204 -1.21 -13.34 23.19
C LEU A 204 -0.53 -12.98 24.52
N ALA A 205 0.73 -13.39 24.73
CA ALA A 205 1.51 -13.01 25.90
C ALA A 205 1.72 -11.49 25.99
N LEU A 206 1.88 -10.82 24.84
CA LEU A 206 1.98 -9.35 24.79
C LEU A 206 0.73 -8.66 25.36
N TYR A 207 -0.47 -9.19 25.13
CA TYR A 207 -1.69 -8.62 25.72
C TYR A 207 -1.58 -8.55 27.25
N PHE A 208 -1.12 -9.63 27.88
CA PHE A 208 -0.91 -9.68 29.33
C PHE A 208 0.21 -8.74 29.76
N ALA A 209 1.30 -8.64 28.99
CA ALA A 209 2.39 -7.70 29.26
C ALA A 209 1.92 -6.24 29.18
N PHE A 210 1.10 -5.88 28.19
CA PHE A 210 0.51 -4.55 28.05
C PHE A 210 -0.43 -4.22 29.20
N ARG A 211 -1.28 -5.18 29.61
CA ARG A 211 -2.15 -5.03 30.79
C ARG A 211 -1.33 -4.83 32.06
N GLY A 212 -0.25 -5.60 32.24
CA GLY A 212 0.68 -5.46 33.36
C GLY A 212 1.33 -4.07 33.38
N TRP A 213 1.81 -3.59 32.22
CA TRP A 213 2.36 -2.25 32.07
C TRP A 213 1.36 -1.17 32.49
N ALA A 214 0.11 -1.23 32.00
CA ALA A 214 -0.92 -0.25 32.33
C ALA A 214 -1.25 -0.22 33.84
N LEU A 215 -1.36 -1.39 34.47
CA LEU A 215 -1.64 -1.52 35.90
C LEU A 215 -0.49 -0.98 36.78
N VAL A 216 0.75 -1.35 36.48
CA VAL A 216 1.93 -0.87 37.21
C VAL A 216 2.09 0.63 37.02
N ARG A 217 1.88 1.14 35.80
CA ARG A 217 1.91 2.58 35.51
C ARG A 217 0.86 3.35 36.32
N HIS A 218 -0.34 2.79 36.51
CA HIS A 218 -1.38 3.38 37.33
C HIS A 218 -1.00 3.39 38.82
N LYS A 219 -0.47 2.28 39.34
CA LYS A 219 0.03 2.20 40.73
C LYS A 219 1.20 3.14 41.03
N LEU A 220 2.03 3.42 40.01
CA LEU A 220 3.18 4.32 40.11
C LEU A 220 2.84 5.80 39.85
N LYS A 221 1.56 6.16 39.65
CA LYS A 221 1.09 7.55 39.53
C LYS A 221 1.62 8.51 40.63
N PRO A 222 1.77 8.12 41.92
CA PRO A 222 2.36 9.00 42.94
C PRO A 222 3.87 9.24 42.77
N HIS A 223 4.61 8.36 42.09
CA HIS A 223 6.06 8.47 41.89
C HIS A 223 6.40 8.71 40.41
N SER A 224 6.41 9.99 39.99
CA SER A 224 6.58 10.39 38.59
C SER A 224 7.88 9.90 37.94
N ALA A 225 9.01 9.95 38.66
CA ALA A 225 10.30 9.47 38.15
C ALA A 225 10.30 7.95 37.88
N LEU A 226 9.76 7.17 38.83
CA LEU A 226 9.67 5.71 38.71
C LEU A 226 8.67 5.27 37.63
N GLN A 227 7.56 6.01 37.50
CA GLN A 227 6.58 5.79 36.43
C GLN A 227 7.19 6.04 35.04
N SER A 228 7.99 7.10 34.90
CA SER A 228 8.70 7.42 33.66
C SER A 228 9.73 6.35 33.34
N PHE A 229 10.58 5.97 34.30
CA PHE A 229 11.59 4.92 34.12
C PHE A 229 10.96 3.59 33.70
N TRP A 230 9.90 3.16 34.37
CA TRP A 230 9.13 1.96 34.01
C TRP A 230 8.59 2.02 32.58
N SER A 231 7.98 3.15 32.19
CA SER A 231 7.41 3.31 30.86
C SER A 231 8.47 3.27 29.75
N HIS A 232 9.63 3.90 29.95
CA HIS A 232 10.74 3.86 28.99
C HIS A 232 11.38 2.48 28.91
N SER A 233 11.56 1.79 30.05
CA SER A 233 12.08 0.42 30.09
C SER A 233 11.17 -0.55 29.32
N CYS A 234 9.85 -0.51 29.58
CA CYS A 234 8.88 -1.32 28.84
C CYS A 234 8.85 -0.97 27.34
N LEU A 235 9.04 0.30 26.96
CA LEU A 235 9.11 0.70 25.56
C LEU A 235 10.36 0.12 24.86
N ILE A 236 11.52 0.18 25.50
CA ILE A 236 12.77 -0.41 24.96
C ILE A 236 12.62 -1.94 24.83
N LEU A 237 12.04 -2.59 25.86
CA LEU A 237 11.75 -4.02 25.81
C LEU A 237 10.78 -4.36 24.67
N TYR A 238 9.75 -3.53 24.45
CA TYR A 238 8.80 -3.74 23.37
C TYR A 238 9.44 -3.58 21.98
N ILE A 239 10.26 -2.54 21.77
CA ILE A 239 10.97 -2.32 20.50
C ILE A 239 11.95 -3.48 20.23
N SER A 240 12.74 -3.88 21.22
CA SER A 240 13.64 -5.03 21.08
C SER A 240 12.86 -6.32 20.79
N SER A 241 11.71 -6.54 21.43
CA SER A 241 10.86 -7.70 21.19
C SER A 241 10.33 -7.77 19.74
N GLN A 242 10.00 -6.63 19.13
CA GLN A 242 9.60 -6.56 17.70
C GLN A 242 10.76 -6.95 16.77
N LEU A 243 11.97 -6.45 17.04
CA LEU A 243 13.15 -6.78 16.24
C LEU A 243 13.49 -8.28 16.34
N VAL A 244 13.44 -8.83 17.56
CA VAL A 244 13.63 -10.26 17.79
C VAL A 244 12.55 -11.09 17.09
N PHE A 245 11.28 -10.67 17.15
CA PHE A 245 10.18 -11.34 16.47
C PHE A 245 10.41 -11.47 14.95
N CYS A 246 10.82 -10.36 14.30
CA CYS A 246 11.19 -10.38 12.89
C CYS A 246 12.40 -11.28 12.61
N PHE A 247 13.46 -11.17 13.41
CA PHE A 247 14.70 -11.91 13.24
C PHE A 247 14.52 -13.42 13.43
N VAL A 248 13.73 -13.83 14.41
CA VAL A 248 13.44 -15.25 14.67
C VAL A 248 12.72 -15.86 13.48
N SER A 249 11.71 -15.17 12.95
CA SER A 249 10.91 -15.65 11.80
C SER A 249 11.78 -15.88 10.56
N THR A 250 12.65 -14.92 10.22
CA THR A 250 13.57 -15.05 9.08
C THR A 250 14.65 -16.10 9.32
N SER A 251 15.21 -16.15 10.53
CA SER A 251 16.24 -17.14 10.89
C SER A 251 15.71 -18.57 10.83
N LEU A 252 14.47 -18.80 11.28
CA LEU A 252 13.82 -20.11 11.21
C LEU A 252 13.52 -20.52 9.76
N CYS A 253 13.13 -19.58 8.90
CA CYS A 253 12.93 -19.82 7.47
C CYS A 253 14.20 -20.41 6.82
N LEU A 254 15.36 -19.82 7.11
CA LEU A 254 16.66 -20.29 6.61
C LEU A 254 17.10 -21.61 7.29
N LYS A 255 16.99 -21.71 8.61
CA LYS A 255 17.44 -22.89 9.37
C LYS A 255 16.65 -24.14 9.00
N PHE A 256 15.34 -24.02 8.78
CA PHE A 256 14.49 -25.13 8.34
C PHE A 256 14.51 -25.33 6.83
N ASN A 257 15.27 -24.52 6.08
CA ASN A 257 15.40 -24.62 4.62
C ASN A 257 14.02 -24.75 3.96
N LEU A 258 13.11 -23.82 4.27
CA LEU A 258 11.73 -23.89 3.82
C LEU A 258 11.63 -23.63 2.30
N PRO A 259 10.83 -24.40 1.54
CA PRO A 259 10.53 -24.07 0.16
C PRO A 259 9.83 -22.70 0.05
N PHE A 260 9.91 -22.08 -1.13
CA PHE A 260 9.38 -20.73 -1.39
C PHE A 260 7.96 -20.50 -0.87
N VAL A 261 7.01 -21.39 -1.17
CA VAL A 261 5.61 -21.22 -0.74
C VAL A 261 5.48 -21.29 0.78
N SER A 262 6.08 -22.29 1.42
CA SER A 262 6.06 -22.42 2.89
C SER A 262 6.79 -21.28 3.59
N GLY A 263 7.90 -20.80 3.03
CA GLY A 263 8.62 -19.62 3.49
C GLY A 263 7.79 -18.33 3.39
N CYS A 264 7.11 -18.11 2.25
CA CYS A 264 6.17 -17.02 2.06
C CYS A 264 5.03 -17.06 3.08
N VAL A 265 4.43 -18.23 3.32
CA VAL A 265 3.36 -18.39 4.33
C VAL A 265 3.84 -17.96 5.71
N LEU A 266 5.01 -18.45 6.14
CA LEU A 266 5.60 -18.06 7.42
C LEU A 266 5.84 -16.54 7.48
N LEU A 267 6.64 -16.00 6.55
CA LEU A 267 7.10 -14.61 6.61
C LEU A 267 5.98 -13.58 6.44
N LEU A 268 4.99 -13.84 5.58
CA LEU A 268 3.82 -12.97 5.43
C LEU A 268 2.96 -12.97 6.70
N GLU A 269 2.81 -14.13 7.33
CA GLU A 269 2.04 -14.28 8.56
C GLU A 269 2.74 -13.63 9.76
N SER A 270 4.06 -13.81 9.89
CA SER A 270 4.88 -13.08 10.88
C SER A 270 4.76 -11.56 10.65
N THR A 271 4.83 -11.09 9.40
CA THR A 271 4.68 -9.66 9.09
C THR A 271 3.28 -9.15 9.46
N ARG A 272 2.23 -9.92 9.16
CA ARG A 272 0.85 -9.60 9.54
C ARG A 272 0.70 -9.50 11.05
N LEU A 273 1.23 -10.45 11.81
CA LEU A 273 1.20 -10.46 13.27
C LEU A 273 1.98 -9.28 13.86
N LEU A 274 3.15 -8.96 13.32
CA LEU A 274 3.93 -7.78 13.70
C LEU A 274 3.11 -6.49 13.54
N MET A 275 2.46 -6.31 12.39
CA MET A 275 1.62 -5.15 12.12
C MET A 275 0.44 -5.05 13.10
N LYS A 276 -0.22 -6.18 13.40
CA LYS A 276 -1.33 -6.22 14.37
C LYS A 276 -0.86 -5.96 15.80
N MET A 277 0.26 -6.55 16.19
CA MET A 277 0.91 -6.32 17.47
C MET A 277 1.18 -4.82 17.68
N HIS A 278 1.77 -4.18 16.68
CA HIS A 278 2.01 -2.74 16.67
C HIS A 278 0.74 -1.91 16.76
N ALA A 279 -0.27 -2.25 15.95
CA ALA A 279 -1.55 -1.56 15.93
C ALA A 279 -2.24 -1.54 17.31
N PHE A 280 -2.25 -2.69 17.99
CA PHE A 280 -2.85 -2.83 19.31
C PHE A 280 -2.15 -1.99 20.37
N VAL A 281 -0.81 -2.09 20.46
CA VAL A 281 -0.03 -1.34 21.46
C VAL A 281 -0.12 0.16 21.19
N ARG A 282 0.07 0.60 19.95
CA ARG A 282 0.07 2.02 19.58
C ARG A 282 -1.28 2.69 19.81
N TYR A 283 -2.39 1.99 19.54
CA TYR A 283 -3.74 2.50 19.77
C TYR A 283 -4.07 2.61 21.25
N ASN A 284 -3.84 1.55 22.03
CA ASN A 284 -4.22 1.53 23.44
C ASN A 284 -3.25 2.33 24.33
N ALA A 285 -1.97 2.42 23.96
CA ALA A 285 -1.00 3.23 24.71
C ALA A 285 -1.43 4.71 24.75
N GLU A 286 -1.95 5.26 23.64
CA GLU A 286 -2.42 6.64 23.59
C GLU A 286 -3.60 6.89 24.55
N ARG A 287 -4.52 5.92 24.68
CA ARG A 287 -5.66 5.99 25.62
C ARG A 287 -5.18 5.99 27.07
N VAL A 288 -4.30 5.05 27.42
CA VAL A 288 -3.71 4.95 28.77
C VAL A 288 -2.88 6.19 29.13
N LEU A 289 -2.20 6.80 28.16
CA LEU A 289 -1.40 8.01 28.37
C LEU A 289 -2.26 9.28 28.53
N ARG A 290 -3.32 9.43 27.72
CA ARG A 290 -4.20 10.62 27.75
C ARG A 290 -5.20 10.61 28.89
N GLY A 291 -5.51 9.45 29.46
CA GLY A 291 -6.40 9.31 30.62
C GLY A 291 -7.81 9.87 30.42
N LYS A 292 -8.24 10.07 29.17
CA LYS A 292 -9.55 10.59 28.77
C LYS A 292 -9.96 9.96 27.44
N LEU A 293 -11.09 9.27 27.43
CA LEU A 293 -11.65 8.66 26.24
C LEU A 293 -12.58 9.61 25.46
N LYS A 294 -12.66 9.37 24.15
CA LYS A 294 -13.66 9.97 23.26
C LYS A 294 -15.06 9.62 23.81
N LYS A 295 -16.00 10.57 23.68
CA LYS A 295 -17.39 10.59 24.19
C LYS A 295 -18.21 9.29 24.11
N GLU A 296 -17.82 8.29 23.34
CA GLU A 296 -18.60 7.04 23.14
C GLU A 296 -18.36 6.00 24.25
N ASP A 297 -17.23 6.07 24.98
CA ASP A 297 -16.90 5.12 26.06
C ASP A 297 -17.31 5.63 27.48
N ALA A 298 -17.94 6.81 27.57
CA ALA A 298 -18.23 7.49 28.84
C ALA A 298 -19.23 6.73 29.74
N GLU A 299 -20.14 5.94 29.15
CA GLU A 299 -21.15 5.17 29.89
C GLU A 299 -20.57 3.91 30.56
N GLU A 300 -19.49 3.34 30.02
CA GLU A 300 -18.75 2.23 30.66
C GLU A 300 -17.75 2.76 31.70
N GLU A 301 -17.22 3.98 31.51
CA GLU A 301 -16.33 4.64 32.46
C GLU A 301 -17.00 4.98 33.80
N GLU A 302 -18.28 5.37 33.85
CA GLU A 302 -18.97 5.63 35.13
C GLU A 302 -19.01 4.38 36.05
N LYS A 303 -18.96 3.17 35.47
CA LYS A 303 -18.90 1.92 36.23
C LYS A 303 -17.47 1.50 36.62
N GLU A 304 -16.46 1.85 35.83
CA GLU A 304 -15.05 1.48 36.09
C GLU A 304 -14.26 2.56 36.86
N GLU A 305 -14.59 3.85 36.76
CA GLU A 305 -14.02 4.91 37.63
C GLU A 305 -14.33 4.63 39.10
N ALA A 306 -15.48 4.01 39.40
CA ALA A 306 -15.82 3.51 40.73
C ALA A 306 -14.85 2.41 41.23
N THR A 307 -14.07 1.77 40.35
CA THR A 307 -13.13 0.67 40.68
C THR A 307 -11.64 1.06 40.64
N GLY A 308 -11.29 2.28 40.21
CA GLY A 308 -9.92 2.81 40.25
C GLY A 308 -8.89 2.06 39.38
N ARG A 309 -9.31 1.42 38.28
CA ARG A 309 -8.44 0.67 37.37
C ARG A 309 -8.32 1.36 36.00
N PRO A 310 -7.15 1.31 35.34
CA PRO A 310 -7.03 1.81 33.97
C PRO A 310 -7.78 0.90 33.00
N PHE A 311 -8.59 1.50 32.12
CA PHE A 311 -9.31 0.77 31.08
C PHE A 311 -8.32 0.05 30.15
N VAL A 312 -8.47 -1.26 30.02
CA VAL A 312 -7.73 -2.12 29.09
C VAL A 312 -8.77 -2.99 28.37
N PRO A 313 -8.75 -3.06 27.03
CA PRO A 313 -9.75 -3.81 26.30
C PRO A 313 -9.78 -5.28 26.71
N PRO A 314 -10.96 -5.95 26.67
CA PRO A 314 -11.07 -7.37 26.94
C PRO A 314 -10.22 -8.23 25.99
N LEU A 315 -9.77 -9.40 26.47
CA LEU A 315 -9.00 -10.36 25.66
C LEU A 315 -9.79 -10.84 24.42
N SER A 316 -11.11 -10.92 24.51
CA SER A 316 -12.00 -11.30 23.40
C SER A 316 -11.89 -10.33 22.21
N CYS A 317 -11.82 -9.02 22.47
CA CYS A 317 -11.62 -8.01 21.41
C CYS A 317 -10.27 -8.19 20.73
N TYR A 318 -9.21 -8.43 21.51
CA TYR A 318 -7.87 -8.64 20.97
C TYR A 318 -7.77 -9.93 20.14
N THR A 319 -8.25 -11.06 20.67
CA THR A 319 -8.25 -12.34 19.96
C THR A 319 -9.07 -12.27 18.66
N TYR A 320 -10.23 -11.61 18.67
CA TYR A 320 -11.00 -11.37 17.44
C TYR A 320 -10.20 -10.54 16.44
N PHE A 321 -9.56 -9.45 16.88
CA PHE A 321 -8.71 -8.62 16.02
C PHE A 321 -7.55 -9.42 15.43
N LEU A 322 -6.94 -10.34 16.16
CA LEU A 322 -5.85 -11.18 15.63
C LEU A 322 -6.27 -11.96 14.39
N PHE A 323 -7.51 -12.41 14.28
CA PHE A 323 -7.98 -13.11 13.08
C PHE A 323 -8.72 -12.22 12.07
N ALA A 324 -9.24 -11.06 12.48
CA ALA A 324 -10.00 -10.17 11.61
C ALA A 324 -9.19 -9.72 10.36
N PRO A 325 -9.82 -9.57 9.18
CA PRO A 325 -9.14 -9.16 7.93
C PRO A 325 -8.89 -7.64 7.87
N THR A 326 -8.38 -7.07 8.97
CA THR A 326 -7.97 -5.67 9.10
C THR A 326 -6.70 -5.60 9.94
N LEU A 327 -5.89 -4.58 9.69
CA LEU A 327 -4.66 -4.30 10.45
C LEU A 327 -4.82 -3.12 11.41
N ILE A 328 -5.95 -2.40 11.36
CA ILE A 328 -6.25 -1.31 12.31
C ILE A 328 -7.07 -1.87 13.47
N TYR A 329 -6.54 -1.71 14.69
CA TYR A 329 -7.22 -2.13 15.91
C TYR A 329 -8.33 -1.14 16.30
N ARG A 330 -9.51 -1.66 16.65
CA ARG A 330 -10.65 -0.98 17.28
C ARG A 330 -11.33 -1.96 18.24
N ASP A 331 -12.02 -1.45 19.25
CA ASP A 331 -12.68 -2.29 20.26
C ASP A 331 -13.91 -3.01 19.70
N SER A 332 -14.59 -2.39 18.74
CA SER A 332 -15.75 -2.95 18.03
C SER A 332 -15.60 -2.78 16.52
N TYR A 333 -16.17 -3.74 15.78
CA TYR A 333 -16.23 -3.75 14.32
C TYR A 333 -17.65 -4.00 13.85
N PRO A 334 -18.07 -3.49 12.69
CA PRO A 334 -19.36 -3.84 12.10
C PRO A 334 -19.39 -5.35 11.84
N ARG A 335 -20.48 -6.01 12.23
CA ARG A 335 -20.64 -7.47 12.10
C ARG A 335 -21.80 -7.84 11.20
N THR A 336 -21.67 -8.94 10.47
CA THR A 336 -22.79 -9.54 9.72
C THR A 336 -23.67 -10.38 10.66
N SER A 337 -24.96 -10.52 10.33
CA SER A 337 -25.93 -11.23 11.17
C SER A 337 -25.68 -12.75 11.20
N HIS A 338 -25.38 -13.34 10.05
CA HIS A 338 -25.14 -14.77 9.88
C HIS A 338 -23.97 -15.04 8.93
N ILE A 339 -23.50 -16.29 8.91
CA ILE A 339 -22.44 -16.78 8.01
C ILE A 339 -23.11 -17.41 6.78
N ARG A 340 -22.78 -16.92 5.59
CA ARG A 340 -23.23 -17.47 4.30
C ARG A 340 -22.27 -18.55 3.84
N TRP A 341 -22.49 -19.80 4.27
CA TRP A 341 -21.59 -20.92 3.98
C TRP A 341 -21.35 -21.20 2.50
N LYS A 342 -22.38 -21.06 1.65
CA LYS A 342 -22.21 -21.20 0.19
C LYS A 342 -21.25 -20.16 -0.38
N PHE A 343 -21.35 -18.91 0.08
CA PHE A 343 -20.44 -17.85 -0.33
C PHE A 343 -19.01 -18.15 0.14
N ALA A 344 -18.84 -18.53 1.41
CA ALA A 344 -17.53 -18.90 1.97
C ALA A 344 -16.89 -20.07 1.23
N LEU A 345 -17.64 -21.14 0.95
CA LEU A 345 -17.14 -22.30 0.23
C LEU A 345 -16.72 -21.95 -1.20
N ASN A 346 -17.51 -21.14 -1.90
CA ASN A 346 -17.15 -20.67 -3.25
C ASN A 346 -15.85 -19.86 -3.24
N ARG A 347 -15.66 -18.94 -2.27
CA ARG A 347 -14.40 -18.20 -2.14
C ARG A 347 -13.22 -19.12 -1.83
N LEU A 348 -13.41 -20.16 -1.02
CA LEU A 348 -12.36 -21.14 -0.73
C LEU A 348 -12.00 -21.98 -1.96
N LEU A 349 -12.99 -22.41 -2.75
CA LEU A 349 -12.75 -23.15 -4.00
C LEU A 349 -11.96 -22.31 -5.02
N GLU A 350 -12.22 -21.01 -5.10
CA GLU A 350 -11.43 -20.08 -5.92
C GLU A 350 -9.97 -19.99 -5.46
N VAL A 351 -9.72 -19.96 -4.16
CA VAL A 351 -8.37 -19.96 -3.59
C VAL A 351 -7.61 -21.21 -4.03
N VAL A 352 -8.25 -22.38 -3.93
CA VAL A 352 -7.66 -23.65 -4.36
C VAL A 352 -7.41 -23.66 -5.87
N ALA A 353 -8.39 -23.24 -6.67
CA ALA A 353 -8.27 -23.25 -8.13
C ALA A 353 -7.14 -22.35 -8.64
N ILE A 354 -6.96 -21.17 -8.05
CA ILE A 354 -5.85 -20.26 -8.41
C ILE A 354 -4.49 -20.82 -7.93
N ALA A 355 -4.44 -21.51 -6.79
CA ALA A 355 -3.21 -22.18 -6.33
C ALA A 355 -2.74 -23.24 -7.34
N PHE A 356 -3.66 -24.02 -7.92
CA PHE A 356 -3.34 -24.95 -9.01
C PHE A 356 -2.90 -24.23 -10.29
N LEU A 357 -3.55 -23.11 -10.65
CA LEU A 357 -3.12 -22.28 -11.78
C LEU A 357 -1.67 -21.78 -11.59
N TYR A 358 -1.28 -21.42 -10.38
CA TYR A 358 0.10 -21.01 -10.08
C TYR A 358 1.10 -22.15 -10.22
N ALA A 359 0.76 -23.35 -9.76
CA ALA A 359 1.60 -24.54 -9.97
C ALA A 359 1.80 -24.80 -11.48
N PHE A 360 0.72 -24.69 -12.26
CA PHE A 360 0.78 -24.83 -13.71
C PHE A 360 1.67 -23.78 -14.38
N ILE A 361 1.48 -22.49 -14.07
CA ILE A 361 2.30 -21.42 -14.65
C ILE A 361 3.77 -21.60 -14.25
N HIS A 362 4.03 -22.07 -13.04
CA HIS A 362 5.39 -22.38 -12.60
C HIS A 362 6.02 -23.50 -13.43
N GLU A 363 5.36 -24.63 -13.61
CA GLU A 363 5.87 -25.78 -14.38
C GLU A 363 6.01 -25.48 -15.88
N ARG A 364 4.97 -24.91 -16.51
CA ARG A 364 4.91 -24.78 -17.98
C ARG A 364 5.48 -23.49 -18.53
N HIS A 365 5.57 -22.44 -17.72
CA HIS A 365 6.12 -21.17 -18.16
C HIS A 365 7.44 -20.89 -17.45
N ILE A 366 7.46 -20.77 -16.12
CA ILE A 366 8.68 -20.34 -15.42
C ILE A 366 9.81 -21.38 -15.58
N HIS A 367 9.51 -22.66 -15.34
CA HIS A 367 10.51 -23.72 -15.42
C HIS A 367 10.96 -23.97 -16.86
N GLU A 368 10.05 -24.06 -17.83
CA GLU A 368 10.42 -24.21 -19.25
C GLU A 368 11.26 -23.04 -19.78
N HIS A 369 10.98 -21.80 -19.35
CA HIS A 369 11.67 -20.62 -19.88
C HIS A 369 13.04 -20.38 -19.24
N PHE A 370 13.22 -20.73 -17.96
CA PHE A 370 14.44 -20.43 -17.19
C PHE A 370 15.17 -21.66 -16.65
N GLY A 371 14.63 -22.87 -16.78
CA GLY A 371 15.21 -24.08 -16.21
C GLY A 371 16.62 -24.41 -16.72
N GLN A 372 16.91 -24.03 -17.97
CA GLN A 372 18.23 -24.19 -18.60
C GLN A 372 19.13 -22.95 -18.48
N TYR A 373 18.69 -21.93 -17.74
CA TYR A 373 19.48 -20.73 -17.51
C TYR A 373 20.81 -21.09 -16.83
N GLY A 374 21.92 -20.63 -17.41
CA GLY A 374 23.27 -20.96 -16.99
C GLY A 374 23.94 -22.12 -17.73
N LEU A 375 23.19 -22.91 -18.50
CA LEU A 375 23.72 -23.97 -19.36
C LEU A 375 23.72 -23.56 -20.84
N GLU A 376 22.72 -22.79 -21.25
CA GLU A 376 22.61 -22.23 -22.61
C GLU A 376 23.40 -20.92 -22.74
N PRO A 377 24.01 -20.62 -23.90
CA PRO A 377 24.75 -19.37 -24.11
C PRO A 377 23.81 -18.16 -24.17
N MET A 378 23.90 -17.24 -23.20
CA MET A 378 23.03 -16.06 -23.12
C MET A 378 23.57 -14.86 -23.88
N GLY A 379 23.02 -14.61 -25.06
CA GLY A 379 23.16 -13.33 -25.77
C GLY A 379 22.14 -12.28 -25.31
N PRO A 380 22.39 -10.97 -25.54
CA PRO A 380 21.45 -9.90 -25.19
C PRO A 380 20.08 -10.05 -25.88
N SER A 381 20.06 -10.57 -27.12
CA SER A 381 18.81 -10.86 -27.85
C SER A 381 17.96 -11.92 -27.15
N GLN A 382 18.58 -12.98 -26.65
CA GLN A 382 17.88 -14.06 -25.95
C GLN A 382 17.36 -13.57 -24.59
N LEU A 383 18.12 -12.75 -23.88
CA LEU A 383 17.68 -12.13 -22.63
C LEU A 383 16.41 -11.30 -22.84
N ILE A 384 16.38 -10.46 -23.88
CA ILE A 384 15.20 -9.65 -24.24
C ILE A 384 14.02 -10.56 -24.57
N LEU A 385 14.20 -11.58 -25.41
CA LEU A 385 13.14 -12.53 -25.74
C LEU A 385 12.59 -13.23 -24.49
N LYS A 386 13.46 -13.60 -23.54
CA LYS A 386 13.04 -14.23 -22.28
C LYS A 386 12.23 -13.30 -21.38
N LEU A 387 12.61 -12.02 -21.31
CA LEU A 387 11.86 -11.00 -20.56
C LEU A 387 10.47 -10.74 -21.16
N PHE A 388 10.40 -10.59 -22.48
CA PHE A 388 9.13 -10.36 -23.18
C PHE A 388 8.21 -11.59 -23.16
N GLY A 389 8.78 -12.80 -23.27
CA GLY A 389 8.04 -14.06 -23.18
C GLY A 389 7.29 -14.23 -21.85
N MET A 390 7.78 -13.59 -20.78
CA MET A 390 7.17 -13.63 -19.46
C MET A 390 6.12 -12.54 -19.20
N MET A 391 5.86 -11.61 -20.14
CA MET A 391 4.90 -10.52 -19.91
C MET A 391 3.47 -11.02 -19.64
N LEU A 392 2.97 -11.91 -20.50
CA LEU A 392 1.61 -12.42 -20.37
C LEU A 392 1.45 -13.35 -19.14
N PRO A 393 2.31 -14.36 -18.91
CA PRO A 393 2.24 -15.17 -17.70
C PRO A 393 2.32 -14.35 -16.41
N SER A 394 3.21 -13.34 -16.37
CA SER A 394 3.38 -12.49 -15.19
C SER A 394 2.18 -11.58 -14.93
N ALA A 395 1.52 -11.09 -15.97
CA ALA A 395 0.28 -10.34 -15.84
C ALA A 395 -0.84 -11.22 -15.23
N VAL A 396 -0.95 -12.47 -15.67
CA VAL A 396 -1.89 -13.44 -15.10
C VAL A 396 -1.55 -13.72 -13.63
N ILE A 397 -0.29 -13.98 -13.30
CA ILE A 397 0.16 -14.19 -11.92
C ILE A 397 -0.25 -12.99 -11.04
N PHE A 398 0.04 -11.77 -11.48
CA PHE A 398 -0.24 -10.55 -10.73
C PHE A 398 -1.75 -10.36 -10.47
N LEU A 399 -2.59 -10.49 -11.51
CA LEU A 399 -4.05 -10.34 -11.39
C LEU A 399 -4.69 -11.45 -10.55
N CYS A 400 -4.27 -12.69 -10.76
CA CYS A 400 -4.74 -13.82 -9.97
C CYS A 400 -4.29 -13.71 -8.51
N GLY A 401 -3.11 -13.14 -8.23
CA GLY A 401 -2.59 -12.98 -6.86
C GLY A 401 -3.37 -11.94 -6.08
N PHE A 402 -3.70 -10.83 -6.74
CA PHE A 402 -4.66 -9.85 -6.24
C PHE A 402 -6.00 -10.51 -5.89
N TYR A 403 -6.59 -11.24 -6.83
CA TYR A 403 -7.89 -11.87 -6.64
C TYR A 403 -7.85 -12.97 -5.57
N LEU A 404 -6.77 -13.75 -5.50
CA LEU A 404 -6.56 -14.81 -4.53
C LEU A 404 -6.53 -14.25 -3.11
N ILE A 405 -5.65 -13.29 -2.85
CA ILE A 405 -5.39 -12.79 -1.49
C ILE A 405 -6.42 -11.73 -1.09
N LEU A 406 -6.55 -10.65 -1.86
CA LEU A 406 -7.32 -9.48 -1.44
C LEU A 406 -8.82 -9.64 -1.63
N HIS A 407 -9.25 -10.45 -2.60
CA HIS A 407 -10.65 -10.75 -2.81
C HIS A 407 -11.07 -12.06 -2.12
N SER A 408 -10.58 -13.20 -2.58
CA SER A 408 -11.12 -14.50 -2.19
C SER A 408 -10.79 -14.86 -0.74
N TRP A 409 -9.51 -14.80 -0.36
CA TRP A 409 -9.06 -15.13 1.00
C TRP A 409 -9.57 -14.16 2.07
N LEU A 410 -9.48 -12.84 1.84
CA LEU A 410 -10.01 -11.86 2.80
C LEU A 410 -11.54 -11.91 2.92
N ASN A 411 -12.29 -12.15 1.83
CA ASN A 411 -13.75 -12.35 1.95
C ASN A 411 -14.12 -13.65 2.64
N PHE A 412 -13.36 -14.73 2.40
CA PHE A 412 -13.55 -16.00 3.09
C PHE A 412 -13.37 -15.83 4.61
N THR A 413 -12.26 -15.25 5.04
CA THR A 413 -11.97 -14.98 6.46
C THR A 413 -12.95 -13.96 7.06
N ALA A 414 -13.35 -12.93 6.31
CA ALA A 414 -14.38 -11.98 6.74
C ALA A 414 -15.73 -12.65 7.00
N GLU A 415 -16.16 -13.54 6.10
CA GLU A 415 -17.42 -14.26 6.23
C GLU A 415 -17.40 -15.19 7.45
N LEU A 416 -16.32 -15.95 7.65
CA LEU A 416 -16.17 -16.84 8.81
C LEU A 416 -16.19 -16.08 10.15
N LEU A 417 -15.57 -14.91 10.21
CA LEU A 417 -15.52 -14.10 11.43
C LEU A 417 -16.77 -13.20 11.63
N ARG A 418 -17.67 -13.16 10.63
CA ARG A 418 -18.78 -12.20 10.54
C ARG A 418 -18.30 -10.74 10.55
N PHE A 419 -17.20 -10.47 9.87
CA PHE A 419 -16.67 -9.11 9.69
C PHE A 419 -17.41 -8.39 8.55
N GLY A 420 -17.91 -7.19 8.84
CA GLY A 420 -18.81 -6.44 7.97
C GLY A 420 -18.15 -5.42 7.05
N ASP A 421 -16.94 -4.92 7.34
CA ASP A 421 -16.27 -3.94 6.47
C ASP A 421 -15.38 -4.62 5.42
N ARG A 422 -15.91 -4.91 4.24
CA ARG A 422 -15.19 -5.71 3.23
C ARG A 422 -14.49 -4.89 2.16
N MET A 423 -14.18 -3.62 2.43
CA MET A 423 -13.39 -2.78 1.53
C MET A 423 -11.89 -3.04 1.72
N PHE A 424 -11.41 -4.16 1.18
CA PHE A 424 -9.99 -4.52 1.21
C PHE A 424 -9.17 -3.82 0.10
N TYR A 425 -9.85 -3.38 -0.95
CA TYR A 425 -9.31 -2.68 -2.11
C TYR A 425 -10.40 -1.80 -2.74
N LYS A 426 -9.99 -0.87 -3.60
CA LYS A 426 -10.86 -0.02 -4.43
C LYS A 426 -10.63 -0.29 -5.92
N ASP A 427 -11.18 0.54 -6.79
CA ASP A 427 -10.98 0.55 -8.23
C ASP A 427 -9.54 0.98 -8.61
N TRP A 428 -8.56 0.14 -8.27
CA TRP A 428 -7.15 0.43 -8.57
C TRP A 428 -6.85 0.34 -10.07
N TRP A 429 -7.59 -0.47 -10.83
CA TRP A 429 -7.38 -0.66 -12.27
C TRP A 429 -7.75 0.56 -13.13
N THR A 430 -8.60 1.45 -12.63
CA THR A 430 -8.97 2.74 -13.26
C THR A 430 -8.03 3.87 -12.85
N SER A 431 -7.04 3.60 -11.98
CA SER A 431 -6.09 4.62 -11.54
C SER A 431 -5.20 5.08 -12.70
N HIS A 432 -4.97 6.38 -12.82
CA HIS A 432 -4.10 6.97 -13.86
C HIS A 432 -2.75 7.47 -13.31
N THR A 433 -2.61 7.53 -11.98
CA THR A 433 -1.37 7.88 -11.29
C THR A 433 -0.93 6.76 -10.35
N TYR A 434 0.38 6.65 -10.11
CA TYR A 434 0.92 5.69 -9.15
C TYR A 434 0.48 5.98 -7.71
N ASP A 435 0.28 7.25 -7.36
CA ASP A 435 -0.23 7.60 -6.02
C ASP A 435 -1.67 7.10 -5.80
N GLY A 436 -2.52 7.12 -6.84
CA GLY A 436 -3.87 6.56 -6.79
C GLY A 436 -3.81 5.04 -6.68
N TYR A 437 -2.98 4.40 -7.51
CA TYR A 437 -2.76 2.96 -7.51
C TYR A 437 -2.36 2.43 -6.12
N TYR A 438 -1.32 2.99 -5.49
CA TYR A 438 -0.85 2.53 -4.18
C TYR A 438 -1.89 2.67 -3.06
N ARG A 439 -2.75 3.70 -3.13
CA ARG A 439 -3.83 3.92 -2.15
C ARG A 439 -4.99 2.95 -2.33
N ASN A 440 -5.24 2.53 -3.57
CA ASN A 440 -6.44 1.77 -3.93
C ASN A 440 -6.20 0.25 -4.02
N TRP A 441 -4.96 -0.19 -4.30
CA TRP A 441 -4.61 -1.60 -4.51
C TRP A 441 -4.87 -2.49 -3.29
N ASN A 442 -4.24 -2.16 -2.16
CA ASN A 442 -4.36 -2.90 -0.90
C ASN A 442 -4.65 -1.91 0.23
N VAL A 443 -5.94 -1.63 0.44
CA VAL A 443 -6.42 -0.66 1.43
C VAL A 443 -6.07 -1.11 2.84
N VAL A 444 -6.01 -2.42 3.11
CA VAL A 444 -5.71 -2.96 4.44
C VAL A 444 -4.29 -2.56 4.90
N VAL A 445 -3.29 -2.80 4.05
CA VAL A 445 -1.88 -2.44 4.33
C VAL A 445 -1.68 -0.93 4.21
N HIS A 446 -2.27 -0.29 3.19
CA HIS A 446 -2.20 1.15 3.03
C HIS A 446 -2.75 1.89 4.25
N ASP A 447 -3.89 1.46 4.81
CA ASP A 447 -4.46 2.09 5.99
C ASP A 447 -3.56 1.96 7.21
N TRP A 448 -2.91 0.81 7.40
CA TRP A 448 -1.93 0.61 8.49
C TRP A 448 -0.71 1.50 8.33
N LEU A 449 -0.12 1.53 7.13
CA LEU A 449 1.03 2.40 6.82
C LEU A 449 0.66 3.87 7.02
N TYR A 450 -0.53 4.27 6.61
CA TYR A 450 -1.00 5.64 6.81
C TYR A 450 -1.18 5.97 8.29
N GLU A 451 -1.89 5.11 9.04
CA GLU A 451 -2.27 5.39 10.43
C GLU A 451 -1.09 5.36 11.39
N TYR A 452 -0.21 4.38 11.26
CA TYR A 452 0.85 4.13 12.24
C TYR A 452 2.25 4.58 11.79
N VAL A 453 2.49 4.68 10.49
CA VAL A 453 3.80 5.12 9.98
C VAL A 453 3.72 6.57 9.48
N TYR A 454 2.86 6.86 8.50
CA TYR A 454 2.78 8.19 7.88
C TYR A 454 2.38 9.27 8.90
N LYS A 455 1.30 9.07 9.67
CA LYS A 455 0.85 10.06 10.67
C LYS A 455 1.93 10.33 11.72
N ASP A 456 2.57 9.30 12.24
CA ASP A 456 3.59 9.43 13.28
C ASP A 456 4.87 10.06 12.73
N MET A 457 5.33 9.67 11.53
CA MET A 457 6.45 10.31 10.85
C MET A 457 6.17 11.78 10.53
N TYR A 458 4.97 12.09 10.06
CA TYR A 458 4.55 13.45 9.72
C TYR A 458 4.47 14.36 10.95
N SER A 459 3.87 13.87 12.04
CA SER A 459 3.57 14.67 13.22
C SER A 459 4.73 14.79 14.21
N HIS A 460 5.50 13.72 14.40
CA HIS A 460 6.55 13.63 15.43
C HIS A 460 7.97 13.77 14.86
N VAL A 461 8.26 13.17 13.69
CA VAL A 461 9.64 13.12 13.15
C VAL A 461 9.93 14.31 12.23
N PHE A 462 9.18 14.45 11.14
CA PHE A 462 9.44 15.44 10.08
C PHE A 462 8.65 16.75 10.22
N ARG A 463 8.01 16.96 11.38
CA ARG A 463 7.33 18.21 11.77
C ARG A 463 6.48 18.87 10.67
N GLY A 464 5.73 18.06 9.90
CA GLY A 464 4.82 18.53 8.87
C GLY A 464 5.29 18.40 7.41
N SER A 465 6.46 17.81 7.14
CA SER A 465 6.89 17.52 5.77
C SER A 465 6.15 16.30 5.20
N LYS A 466 5.29 16.53 4.20
CA LYS A 466 4.55 15.45 3.51
C LYS A 466 5.48 14.55 2.70
N VAL A 467 6.44 15.13 1.99
CA VAL A 467 7.35 14.38 1.10
C VAL A 467 8.25 13.44 1.91
N ALA A 468 8.86 13.93 2.99
CA ALA A 468 9.72 13.11 3.84
C ALA A 468 8.95 11.96 4.52
N ALA A 469 7.73 12.24 5.00
CA ALA A 469 6.87 11.21 5.57
C ALA A 469 6.47 10.14 4.54
N SER A 470 6.07 10.55 3.33
CA SER A 470 5.75 9.61 2.25
C SER A 470 6.95 8.77 1.81
N LEU A 471 8.13 9.38 1.62
CA LEU A 471 9.35 8.66 1.25
C LEU A 471 9.74 7.63 2.30
N SER A 472 9.57 7.96 3.59
CA SER A 472 9.83 7.02 4.69
C SER A 472 8.91 5.80 4.64
N VAL A 473 7.63 6.02 4.33
CA VAL A 473 6.65 4.92 4.15
C VAL A 473 7.04 4.03 2.97
N PHE A 474 7.40 4.61 1.83
CA PHE A 474 7.85 3.84 0.66
C PHE A 474 9.12 3.03 0.96
N MET A 475 10.09 3.62 1.67
CA MET A 475 11.32 2.95 2.06
C MET A 475 11.06 1.75 2.97
N ILE A 476 10.26 1.95 4.03
CA ILE A 476 9.88 0.87 4.96
C ILE A 476 9.14 -0.24 4.22
N SER A 477 8.19 0.14 3.35
CA SER A 477 7.45 -0.84 2.54
C SER A 477 8.39 -1.62 1.61
N ALA A 478 9.30 -0.96 0.90
CA ALA A 478 10.26 -1.60 0.00
C ALA A 478 11.15 -2.62 0.74
N LEU A 479 11.66 -2.25 1.92
CA LEU A 479 12.48 -3.13 2.76
C LEU A 479 11.73 -4.38 3.20
N VAL A 480 10.48 -4.25 3.62
CA VAL A 480 9.67 -5.41 4.05
C VAL A 480 9.34 -6.33 2.87
N HIS A 481 9.03 -5.79 1.69
CA HIS A 481 8.79 -6.63 0.50
C HIS A 481 10.05 -7.40 0.10
N GLU A 482 11.21 -6.75 0.11
CA GLU A 482 12.49 -7.41 -0.17
C GLU A 482 12.84 -8.45 0.89
N GLN A 483 12.61 -8.15 2.17
CA GLN A 483 12.81 -9.11 3.25
C GLN A 483 11.96 -10.36 3.01
N VAL A 484 10.66 -10.22 2.72
CA VAL A 484 9.79 -11.39 2.50
C VAL A 484 10.28 -12.20 1.29
N LEU A 485 10.53 -11.55 0.14
CA LEU A 485 10.93 -12.26 -1.08
C LEU A 485 12.34 -12.86 -0.97
N GLY A 486 13.33 -12.09 -0.52
CA GLY A 486 14.71 -12.53 -0.40
C GLY A 486 14.87 -13.72 0.56
N PHE A 487 14.23 -13.68 1.73
CA PHE A 487 14.29 -14.81 2.67
C PHE A 487 13.43 -16.00 2.24
N ALA A 488 12.29 -15.79 1.56
CA ALA A 488 11.48 -16.89 1.03
C ALA A 488 12.17 -17.62 -0.14
N LEU A 489 12.86 -16.89 -1.01
CA LEU A 489 13.68 -17.45 -2.09
C LEU A 489 15.06 -17.91 -1.60
N GLN A 490 15.45 -17.56 -0.37
CA GLN A 490 16.76 -17.84 0.25
C GLN A 490 17.95 -17.31 -0.57
N MET A 491 17.80 -16.11 -1.13
CA MET A 491 18.79 -15.46 -1.98
C MET A 491 18.77 -13.95 -1.76
N PHE A 492 19.93 -13.31 -1.93
CA PHE A 492 20.06 -11.87 -1.79
C PHE A 492 20.16 -11.23 -3.17
N PHE A 493 19.02 -10.81 -3.73
CA PHE A 493 18.97 -10.07 -4.99
C PHE A 493 17.91 -8.97 -4.93
N PRO A 494 18.29 -7.72 -4.54
CA PRO A 494 17.35 -6.68 -4.11
C PRO A 494 16.58 -5.97 -5.24
N VAL A 495 16.04 -6.73 -6.18
CA VAL A 495 15.30 -6.24 -7.35
C VAL A 495 13.97 -5.63 -6.92
N MET A 496 13.25 -6.23 -5.96
CA MET A 496 11.98 -5.70 -5.48
C MET A 496 12.19 -4.36 -4.76
N PHE A 497 13.24 -4.25 -3.95
CA PHE A 497 13.61 -2.98 -3.33
C PHE A 497 13.88 -1.89 -4.38
N PHE A 498 14.63 -2.20 -5.43
CA PHE A 498 14.94 -1.24 -6.49
C PHE A 498 13.69 -0.84 -7.30
N PHE A 499 12.88 -1.80 -7.75
CA PHE A 499 11.68 -1.52 -8.54
C PHE A 499 10.62 -0.78 -7.73
N PHE A 500 10.38 -1.17 -6.48
CA PHE A 500 9.36 -0.55 -5.66
C PHE A 500 9.84 0.77 -5.03
N GLY A 501 11.04 0.77 -4.45
CA GLY A 501 11.59 1.88 -3.68
C GLY A 501 12.23 2.99 -4.51
N VAL A 502 12.82 2.67 -5.68
CA VAL A 502 13.47 3.66 -6.55
C VAL A 502 12.60 3.97 -7.76
N VAL A 503 12.33 2.96 -8.60
CA VAL A 503 11.56 3.15 -9.84
C VAL A 503 10.12 3.56 -9.52
N GLY A 504 9.47 2.87 -8.59
CA GLY A 504 8.09 3.18 -8.17
C GLY A 504 7.95 4.60 -7.62
N VAL A 505 8.91 5.06 -6.82
CA VAL A 505 8.93 6.44 -6.30
C VAL A 505 9.17 7.45 -7.42
N ALA A 506 10.11 7.19 -8.33
CA ALA A 506 10.35 8.06 -9.49
C ALA A 506 9.08 8.21 -10.35
N LEU A 507 8.36 7.10 -10.60
CA LEU A 507 7.13 7.09 -11.38
C LEU A 507 5.99 7.87 -10.71
N VAL A 508 5.92 7.91 -9.37
CA VAL A 508 4.96 8.78 -8.64
C VAL A 508 5.16 10.25 -8.99
N PHE A 509 6.41 10.70 -9.09
CA PHE A 509 6.70 12.10 -9.43
C PHE A 509 6.53 12.38 -10.93
N ILE A 510 6.98 11.47 -11.79
CA ILE A 510 6.92 11.63 -13.25
C ILE A 510 5.46 11.64 -13.75
N MET A 511 4.62 10.72 -13.26
CA MET A 511 3.25 10.57 -13.74
C MET A 511 2.24 11.52 -13.11
N ARG A 512 2.66 12.40 -12.19
CA ARG A 512 1.73 13.30 -11.49
C ARG A 512 0.99 14.25 -12.42
N SER A 513 1.56 14.56 -13.59
CA SER A 513 1.00 15.46 -14.60
C SER A 513 0.58 14.73 -15.88
N ALA A 514 0.51 13.40 -15.87
CA ALA A 514 0.13 12.64 -17.06
C ALA A 514 -1.39 12.76 -17.35
N PRO A 515 -1.81 12.91 -18.62
CA PRO A 515 -3.22 12.89 -18.99
C PRO A 515 -3.89 11.57 -18.55
N LYS A 516 -5.15 11.60 -18.10
CA LYS A 516 -5.85 10.43 -17.52
C LYS A 516 -5.74 9.13 -18.34
N VAL A 517 -6.04 9.20 -19.63
CA VAL A 517 -6.04 8.01 -20.51
C VAL A 517 -4.62 7.48 -20.70
N LEU A 518 -3.67 8.35 -21.02
CA LEU A 518 -2.28 7.96 -21.23
C LEU A 518 -1.63 7.46 -19.93
N GLY A 519 -1.95 8.10 -18.80
CA GLY A 519 -1.48 7.69 -17.48
C GLY A 519 -1.97 6.30 -17.10
N ASN A 520 -3.23 5.96 -17.39
CA ASN A 520 -3.74 4.61 -17.16
C ASN A 520 -3.10 3.56 -18.09
N ILE A 521 -2.95 3.85 -19.38
CA ILE A 521 -2.27 2.94 -20.33
C ILE A 521 -0.82 2.71 -19.89
N PHE A 522 -0.12 3.79 -19.54
CA PHE A 522 1.26 3.71 -19.07
C PHE A 522 1.35 2.93 -17.75
N LEU A 523 0.44 3.16 -16.79
CA LEU A 523 0.38 2.42 -15.54
C LEU A 523 0.26 0.91 -15.78
N TRP A 524 -0.64 0.50 -16.68
CA TRP A 524 -0.81 -0.92 -17.02
C TRP A 524 0.43 -1.49 -17.71
N PHE A 525 0.98 -0.76 -18.67
CA PHE A 525 2.21 -1.15 -19.35
C PHE A 525 3.38 -1.34 -18.37
N SER A 526 3.59 -0.37 -17.47
CA SER A 526 4.68 -0.42 -16.49
C SER A 526 4.45 -1.48 -15.41
N LEU A 527 3.19 -1.75 -15.00
CA LEU A 527 2.87 -2.86 -14.09
C LEU A 527 3.16 -4.21 -14.75
N ILE A 528 2.77 -4.42 -16.00
CA ILE A 528 3.02 -5.69 -16.71
C ILE A 528 4.52 -5.88 -16.90
N LEU A 529 5.22 -4.87 -17.41
CA LEU A 529 6.66 -4.93 -17.63
C LEU A 529 7.44 -5.10 -16.33
N GLY A 530 7.06 -4.39 -15.27
CA GLY A 530 7.70 -4.46 -13.96
C GLY A 530 7.54 -5.83 -13.31
N ASN A 531 6.32 -6.40 -13.30
CA ASN A 531 6.09 -7.75 -12.78
C ASN A 531 6.81 -8.82 -13.61
N ALA A 532 6.81 -8.70 -14.93
CA ALA A 532 7.51 -9.62 -15.82
C ALA A 532 9.03 -9.62 -15.57
N SER A 533 9.60 -8.43 -15.46
CA SER A 533 11.02 -8.25 -15.15
C SER A 533 11.35 -8.79 -13.76
N LEU A 534 10.50 -8.56 -12.76
CA LEU A 534 10.69 -9.04 -11.40
C LEU A 534 10.75 -10.57 -11.33
N ILE A 535 9.72 -11.25 -11.88
CA ILE A 535 9.65 -12.71 -11.87
C ILE A 535 10.81 -13.31 -12.67
N SER A 536 11.12 -12.73 -13.83
CA SER A 536 12.21 -13.21 -14.67
C SER A 536 13.57 -13.09 -13.98
N LEU A 537 13.86 -11.94 -13.35
CA LEU A 537 15.13 -11.71 -12.67
C LEU A 537 15.32 -12.66 -11.47
N TYR A 538 14.27 -12.85 -10.65
CA TYR A 538 14.32 -13.82 -9.56
C TYR A 538 14.45 -15.26 -10.06
N ALA A 539 13.76 -15.62 -11.15
CA ALA A 539 13.88 -16.95 -11.74
C ALA A 539 15.29 -17.21 -12.31
N MET A 540 15.85 -16.25 -13.05
CA MET A 540 17.22 -16.34 -13.59
C MET A 540 18.24 -16.53 -12.48
N GLU A 541 18.15 -15.76 -11.39
CA GLU A 541 19.06 -15.87 -10.25
C GLU A 541 18.92 -17.22 -9.52
N HIS A 542 17.68 -17.68 -9.31
CA HIS A 542 17.42 -19.00 -8.71
C HIS A 542 18.00 -20.15 -9.54
N TYR A 543 17.83 -20.13 -10.87
CA TYR A 543 18.38 -21.17 -11.74
C TYR A 543 19.89 -21.02 -11.95
N ALA A 544 20.43 -19.79 -11.97
CA ALA A 544 21.87 -19.56 -12.03
C ALA A 544 22.59 -20.14 -10.81
N LEU A 545 22.03 -19.99 -9.60
CA LEU A 545 22.58 -20.58 -8.38
C LEU A 545 22.58 -22.12 -8.41
N LYS A 546 21.71 -22.75 -9.19
CA LYS A 546 21.61 -24.22 -9.31
C LYS A 546 22.47 -24.79 -10.42
N ASN A 547 22.49 -24.13 -11.57
CA ASN A 547 23.07 -24.67 -12.79
C ASN A 547 24.53 -24.25 -12.99
N CYS A 548 24.93 -23.09 -12.47
CA CYS A 548 26.27 -22.54 -12.67
C CYS A 548 27.22 -22.99 -11.54
N ASN A 549 28.45 -23.38 -11.89
CA ASN A 549 29.47 -23.74 -10.91
C ASN A 549 30.17 -22.48 -10.35
N LEU A 550 29.53 -21.81 -9.39
CA LEU A 550 30.02 -20.57 -8.80
C LEU A 550 31.06 -20.85 -7.70
N SER A 551 32.26 -20.29 -7.82
CA SER A 551 33.29 -20.37 -6.76
C SER A 551 33.20 -19.17 -5.82
N TYR A 552 33.03 -19.39 -4.52
CA TYR A 552 32.98 -18.32 -3.52
C TYR A 552 34.34 -18.21 -2.82
N ARG A 553 35.16 -17.25 -3.26
CA ARG A 553 36.51 -17.02 -2.69
C ARG A 553 36.53 -15.83 -1.73
N SER A 554 35.67 -14.85 -1.95
CA SER A 554 35.53 -13.65 -1.12
C SER A 554 34.10 -13.51 -0.58
N TRP A 555 33.95 -12.79 0.54
CA TRP A 555 32.61 -12.45 1.06
C TRP A 555 31.83 -11.54 0.09
N THR A 556 32.53 -10.72 -0.69
CA THR A 556 31.93 -9.89 -1.76
C THR A 556 31.22 -10.73 -2.84
N ASP A 557 31.64 -11.98 -3.01
CA ASP A 557 31.04 -12.89 -4.00
C ASP A 557 29.62 -13.31 -3.63
N HIS A 558 29.22 -13.10 -2.37
CA HIS A 558 27.85 -13.32 -1.88
C HIS A 558 26.95 -12.09 -2.13
N LEU A 559 27.52 -10.92 -2.40
CA LEU A 559 26.79 -9.70 -2.74
C LEU A 559 26.60 -9.54 -4.25
N LEU A 560 27.42 -10.21 -5.07
CA LEU A 560 27.31 -10.18 -6.52
C LEU A 560 26.28 -11.23 -6.98
N PRO A 561 25.22 -10.84 -7.72
CA PRO A 561 24.23 -11.77 -8.26
C PRO A 561 24.86 -12.87 -9.13
N ALA A 562 24.37 -14.10 -8.96
CA ALA A 562 24.74 -15.26 -9.77
C ALA A 562 24.46 -15.04 -11.26
N VAL A 563 23.39 -14.31 -11.60
CA VAL A 563 23.05 -13.93 -12.99
C VAL A 563 24.22 -13.29 -13.72
N TRP A 564 24.99 -12.42 -13.05
CA TRP A 564 26.12 -11.73 -13.68
C TRP A 564 27.39 -12.59 -13.70
N ARG A 565 27.53 -13.53 -12.79
CA ARG A 565 28.71 -14.39 -12.64
C ARG A 565 28.63 -15.68 -13.45
N CYS A 566 27.44 -16.06 -13.89
CA CYS A 566 27.29 -17.31 -14.64
C CYS A 566 27.88 -17.21 -16.05
N TYR A 567 27.87 -16.01 -16.64
CA TYR A 567 28.29 -15.76 -18.02
C TYR A 567 29.56 -14.90 -18.15
N ASN A 568 30.15 -14.49 -17.02
CA ASN A 568 31.43 -13.76 -16.92
C ASN A 568 32.34 -14.47 -15.93
#